data_AF-A0AAN9J7E3-F1
#
_entry.id   AF-A0AAN9J7E3-F1
#
_cell.length_a   1.000
_cell.length_b   1.000
_cell.length_c   1.000
_cell.angle_alpha   90.00
_cell.angle_beta   90.00
_cell.angle_gamma   90.00
#
_symmetry.space_group_name_H-M   'P 1'
#
loop_
_entity.id
_entity.type
_entity.pdbx_description
1 polymer ?
#
loop_
_entity_poly.entity_id
_entity_poly.type
_entity_poly.pdbx_seq_one_letter_code
_entity_poly.pdbx_strand_id
1 'polypeptide(L)'
;MSDALSSTLRDLLRLSNRILESFATFPYTPHQSSSVSVEAFIQPLLEASHSSIRDFALACALLSSSSFHSSQLLSWIPNHLLSLATSSFFQLSTAYIDVFEDRNSIKVSKLGFNSEFVPKEKRLLLELMPEVLPFLKERIKETSIDKSDESDEFSAALAKVPVGFTILAAFQFRWFVTQVASFV
;
A
#
# COMPACT_ATOMS: atom_id res chain seq x y z
N MET A 1 -14.83 -23.35 5.91
CA MET A 1 -14.35 -21.95 6.11
C MET A 1 -12.88 -21.90 6.51
N SER A 2 -12.38 -22.79 7.37
CA SER A 2 -10.95 -22.88 7.75
C SER A 2 -10.00 -23.09 6.55
N ASP A 3 -10.35 -24.00 5.64
CA ASP A 3 -9.48 -24.34 4.50
C ASP A 3 -9.38 -23.21 3.47
N ALA A 4 -10.45 -22.44 3.33
CA ALA A 4 -10.53 -21.31 2.42
C ALA A 4 -9.80 -20.07 2.95
N LEU A 5 -9.86 -19.82 4.27
CA LEU A 5 -8.99 -18.82 4.90
C LEU A 5 -7.50 -19.23 4.76
N SER A 6 -7.21 -20.53 4.92
CA SER A 6 -5.86 -21.08 4.72
C SER A 6 -5.38 -20.95 3.27
N SER A 7 -6.25 -21.05 2.25
CA SER A 7 -5.85 -20.81 0.86
C SER A 7 -5.54 -19.34 0.59
N THR A 8 -6.35 -18.39 1.08
CA THR A 8 -6.07 -16.96 0.90
C THR A 8 -4.78 -16.54 1.60
N LEU A 9 -4.51 -17.07 2.80
CA LEU A 9 -3.24 -16.84 3.49
C LEU A 9 -2.05 -17.44 2.73
N ARG A 10 -2.20 -18.64 2.15
CA ARG A 10 -1.17 -19.23 1.28
C ARG A 10 -0.90 -18.38 0.04
N ASP A 11 -1.94 -17.82 -0.58
CA ASP A 11 -1.77 -16.91 -1.70
C ASP A 11 -1.08 -15.61 -1.29
N LEU A 12 -1.45 -15.02 -0.16
CA LEU A 12 -0.76 -13.85 0.40
C LEU A 12 0.74 -14.13 0.59
N LEU A 13 1.09 -15.23 1.27
CA LEU A 13 2.49 -15.62 1.51
C LEU A 13 3.24 -15.86 0.19
N ARG A 14 2.64 -16.60 -0.74
CA ARG A 14 3.23 -16.90 -2.05
C ARG A 14 3.50 -15.62 -2.86
N LEU A 15 2.55 -14.69 -2.86
CA LEU A 15 2.67 -13.43 -3.60
C LEU A 15 3.67 -12.48 -2.95
N SER A 16 3.67 -12.36 -1.62
CA SER A 16 4.67 -11.60 -0.88
C SER A 16 6.09 -12.10 -1.16
N ASN A 17 6.31 -13.42 -1.08
CA ASN A 17 7.61 -14.03 -1.35
C ASN A 17 8.07 -13.78 -2.79
N ARG A 18 7.15 -13.90 -3.76
CA ARG A 18 7.48 -13.63 -5.17
C ARG A 18 7.93 -12.19 -5.41
N ILE A 19 7.30 -11.23 -4.73
CA ILE A 19 7.72 -9.82 -4.80
C ILE A 19 9.08 -9.65 -4.13
N LEU A 20 9.30 -10.22 -2.94
CA LEU A 20 10.58 -10.15 -2.22
C LEU A 20 11.74 -10.77 -3.01
N GLU A 21 11.53 -11.95 -3.59
CA GLU A 21 12.52 -12.61 -4.45
C GLU A 21 12.86 -11.73 -5.65
N SER A 22 11.85 -11.17 -6.32
CA SER A 22 12.09 -10.21 -7.40
C SER A 22 12.81 -8.96 -6.89
N PHE A 23 12.48 -8.48 -5.71
CA PHE A 23 13.09 -7.29 -5.10
C PHE A 23 14.59 -7.50 -4.86
N ALA A 24 14.99 -8.68 -4.34
CA ALA A 24 16.37 -9.04 -4.05
C ALA A 24 17.28 -9.11 -5.30
N THR A 25 16.71 -9.26 -6.50
CA THR A 25 17.48 -9.32 -7.75
C THR A 25 17.96 -7.96 -8.27
N PHE A 26 17.48 -6.86 -7.70
CA PHE A 26 17.82 -5.52 -8.18
C PHE A 26 18.73 -4.79 -7.19
N PRO A 27 19.87 -4.21 -7.65
CA PRO A 27 20.71 -3.41 -6.78
C PRO A 27 19.97 -2.11 -6.41
N TYR A 28 19.44 -2.04 -5.19
CA TYR A 28 18.92 -0.79 -4.65
C TYR A 28 20.05 0.25 -4.64
N THR A 29 19.85 1.35 -5.35
CA THR A 29 20.77 2.48 -5.33
C THR A 29 20.12 3.60 -4.54
N PRO A 30 20.41 3.75 -3.23
CA PRO A 30 19.80 4.80 -2.43
C PRO A 30 20.11 6.17 -3.05
N HIS A 31 19.10 7.01 -3.15
CA HIS A 31 19.33 8.40 -3.57
C HIS A 31 20.11 9.13 -2.48
N GLN A 32 21.25 9.72 -2.83
CA GLN A 32 22.19 10.36 -1.90
C GLN A 32 21.56 11.51 -1.08
N SER A 33 20.41 12.05 -1.51
CA SER A 33 19.68 13.14 -0.86
C SER A 33 18.49 12.67 -0.02
N SER A 34 18.13 11.37 -0.02
CA SER A 34 16.98 10.87 0.72
C SER A 34 17.40 10.29 2.06
N SER A 35 16.80 10.78 3.16
CA SER A 35 16.99 10.25 4.51
C SER A 35 16.24 8.93 4.78
N VAL A 36 15.53 8.40 3.79
CA VAL A 36 14.67 7.21 3.92
C VAL A 36 15.07 6.17 2.89
N SER A 37 15.33 4.94 3.36
CA SER A 37 15.48 3.78 2.49
C SER A 37 14.09 3.24 2.13
N VAL A 38 13.72 3.34 0.85
CA VAL A 38 12.45 2.80 0.34
C VAL A 38 12.43 1.27 0.44
N GLU A 39 13.59 0.65 0.22
CA GLU A 39 13.80 -0.78 0.43
C GLU A 39 13.50 -1.20 1.87
N ALA A 40 14.12 -0.53 2.85
CA ALA A 40 13.90 -0.84 4.27
C ALA A 40 12.46 -0.56 4.73
N PHE A 41 11.71 0.25 3.97
CA PHE A 41 10.28 0.47 4.22
C PHE A 41 9.38 -0.62 3.62
N ILE A 42 9.73 -1.15 2.45
CA ILE A 42 8.91 -2.15 1.74
C ILE A 42 9.12 -3.55 2.31
N GLN A 43 10.36 -3.91 2.64
CA GLN A 43 10.70 -5.26 3.07
C GLN A 43 9.86 -5.74 4.28
N PRO A 44 9.72 -4.97 5.38
CA PRO A 44 8.90 -5.40 6.52
C PRO A 44 7.41 -5.57 6.19
N LEU A 45 6.90 -4.87 5.18
CA LEU A 45 5.49 -4.98 4.75
C LEU A 45 5.22 -6.29 4.00
N LEU A 46 6.25 -6.86 3.38
CA LEU A 46 6.18 -8.10 2.61
C LEU A 46 6.68 -9.32 3.40
N GLU A 47 7.35 -9.13 4.53
CA GLU A 47 7.87 -10.24 5.32
C GLU A 47 6.74 -11.17 5.79
N ALA A 48 6.79 -12.39 5.26
CA ALA A 48 5.73 -13.39 5.31
C ALA A 48 5.26 -13.77 6.72
N SER A 49 6.10 -13.62 7.74
CA SER A 49 5.73 -13.89 9.13
C SER A 49 4.76 -12.87 9.72
N HIS A 50 4.65 -11.68 9.12
CA HIS A 50 3.90 -10.55 9.66
C HIS A 50 3.02 -9.83 8.63
N SER A 51 3.15 -10.16 7.34
CA SER A 51 2.40 -9.46 6.29
C SER A 51 0.90 -9.69 6.44
N SER A 52 0.16 -8.66 6.84
CA SER A 52 -1.29 -8.64 6.72
C SER A 52 -1.70 -8.32 5.28
N ILE A 53 -2.96 -8.58 4.93
CA ILE A 53 -3.52 -8.15 3.62
C ILE A 53 -3.34 -6.63 3.43
N ARG A 54 -3.45 -5.86 4.51
CA ARG A 54 -3.22 -4.42 4.50
C ARG A 54 -1.76 -4.07 4.20
N ASP A 55 -0.80 -4.71 4.88
CA ASP A 55 0.62 -4.41 4.69
C ASP A 55 1.07 -4.79 3.28
N PHE A 56 0.64 -5.94 2.80
CA PHE A 56 0.84 -6.36 1.42
C PHE A 56 0.22 -5.37 0.42
N ALA A 57 -0.99 -4.88 0.67
CA ALA A 57 -1.63 -3.87 -0.16
C ALA A 57 -0.84 -2.54 -0.17
N LEU A 58 -0.34 -2.12 0.99
CA LEU A 58 0.51 -0.92 1.13
C LEU A 58 1.84 -1.06 0.38
N ALA A 59 2.48 -2.24 0.44
CA ALA A 59 3.68 -2.54 -0.32
C ALA A 59 3.40 -2.52 -1.83
N CYS A 60 2.34 -3.19 -2.27
CA CYS A 60 1.94 -3.21 -3.67
C CYS A 60 1.62 -1.81 -4.19
N ALA A 61 0.91 -1.00 -3.40
CA ALA A 61 0.58 0.37 -3.74
C ALA A 61 1.83 1.22 -3.94
N LEU A 62 2.82 1.09 -3.05
CA LEU A 62 4.06 1.85 -3.15
C LEU A 62 4.90 1.43 -4.36
N LEU A 63 5.11 0.13 -4.55
CA LEU A 63 5.83 -0.40 -5.72
C LEU A 63 5.17 0.00 -7.03
N SER A 64 3.84 0.00 -7.06
CA SER A 64 3.06 0.33 -8.24
C SER A 64 3.00 1.85 -8.52
N SER A 65 3.37 2.67 -7.54
CA SER A 65 3.40 4.13 -7.66
C SER A 65 4.61 4.64 -8.44
N SER A 66 5.60 3.81 -8.75
CA SER A 66 6.74 4.25 -9.59
C SER A 66 6.35 4.62 -11.01
N SER A 67 5.15 4.21 -11.47
CA SER A 67 4.57 4.68 -12.74
C SER A 67 4.35 6.19 -12.78
N PHE A 68 4.25 6.86 -11.63
CA PHE A 68 4.12 8.29 -11.56
C PHE A 68 5.51 8.94 -11.68
N HIS A 69 5.87 9.40 -12.88
CA HIS A 69 7.14 10.06 -13.24
C HIS A 69 7.55 11.29 -12.41
N SER A 70 6.84 11.61 -11.32
CA SER A 70 7.00 12.83 -10.54
C SER A 70 7.99 12.72 -9.37
N SER A 71 8.55 11.54 -9.06
CA SER A 71 9.50 11.42 -7.95
C SER A 71 10.73 10.59 -8.26
N GLN A 72 11.87 11.17 -7.93
CA GLN A 72 13.17 10.49 -7.98
C GLN A 72 13.19 9.30 -7.01
N LEU A 73 12.51 9.36 -5.85
CA LEU A 73 12.55 8.29 -4.82
C LEU A 73 12.10 6.91 -5.30
N LEU A 74 11.24 6.85 -6.31
CA LEU A 74 10.70 5.59 -6.85
C LEU A 74 11.26 5.27 -8.25
N SER A 75 12.12 6.14 -8.80
CA SER A 75 12.62 6.03 -10.19
C SER A 75 13.51 4.81 -10.43
N TRP A 76 14.09 4.24 -9.37
CA TRP A 76 14.90 3.03 -9.43
C TRP A 76 14.06 1.74 -9.52
N ILE A 77 12.75 1.79 -9.25
CA ILE A 77 11.87 0.61 -9.28
C ILE A 77 11.62 0.20 -10.75
N PRO A 78 12.03 -1.00 -11.17
CA PRO A 78 11.86 -1.44 -12.56
C PRO A 78 10.39 -1.73 -12.91
N ASN A 79 10.03 -1.52 -14.18
CA ASN A 79 8.67 -1.75 -14.70
C ASN A 79 8.14 -3.17 -14.41
N HIS A 80 9.02 -4.18 -14.47
CA HIS A 80 8.67 -5.55 -14.12
C HIS A 80 8.15 -5.66 -12.67
N LEU A 81 8.85 -5.03 -11.71
CA LEU A 81 8.48 -5.10 -10.29
C LEU A 81 7.18 -4.34 -10.01
N LEU A 82 6.98 -3.20 -10.68
CA LEU A 82 5.70 -2.48 -10.66
C LEU A 82 4.55 -3.36 -11.17
N SER A 83 4.74 -4.00 -12.33
CA SER A 83 3.73 -4.86 -12.95
C SER A 83 3.44 -6.08 -12.07
N LEU A 84 4.48 -6.68 -11.49
CA LEU A 84 4.38 -7.79 -10.55
C LEU A 84 3.59 -7.40 -9.29
N ALA A 85 3.88 -6.24 -8.70
CA ALA A 85 3.17 -5.75 -7.53
C ALA A 85 1.68 -5.50 -7.83
N THR A 86 1.39 -4.80 -8.93
CA THR A 86 0.00 -4.52 -9.35
C THR A 86 -0.78 -5.81 -9.62
N SER A 87 -0.20 -6.72 -10.40
CA SER A 87 -0.85 -8.00 -10.72
C SER A 87 -1.03 -8.89 -9.49
N SER A 88 -0.04 -8.93 -8.59
CA SER A 88 -0.13 -9.72 -7.35
C SER A 88 -1.25 -9.21 -6.44
N PHE A 89 -1.41 -7.89 -6.31
CA PHE A 89 -2.55 -7.33 -5.56
C PHE A 89 -3.91 -7.77 -6.15
N PHE A 90 -4.08 -7.67 -7.47
CA PHE A 90 -5.33 -8.06 -8.13
C PHE A 90 -5.58 -9.57 -8.11
N GLN A 91 -4.52 -10.38 -8.16
CA GLN A 91 -4.61 -11.81 -7.96
C GLN A 91 -5.09 -12.16 -6.54
N LEU A 92 -4.49 -11.53 -5.51
CA LEU A 92 -4.92 -11.72 -4.13
C LEU A 92 -6.37 -11.27 -3.93
N SER A 93 -6.74 -10.13 -4.52
CA SER A 93 -8.11 -9.61 -4.47
C SER A 93 -9.10 -10.62 -5.03
N THR A 94 -8.83 -11.19 -6.20
CA THR A 94 -9.70 -12.22 -6.80
C THR A 94 -9.83 -13.45 -5.89
N ALA A 95 -8.70 -13.99 -5.40
CA ALA A 95 -8.69 -15.14 -4.50
C ALA A 95 -9.39 -14.86 -3.16
N TYR A 96 -9.30 -13.63 -2.65
CA TYR A 96 -10.03 -13.18 -1.46
C TYR A 96 -11.53 -13.15 -1.71
N ILE A 97 -11.97 -12.59 -2.85
CA ILE A 97 -13.40 -12.49 -3.18
C ILE A 97 -14.03 -13.86 -3.36
N ASP A 98 -13.34 -14.81 -3.98
CA ASP A 98 -13.86 -16.17 -4.14
C ASP A 98 -14.13 -16.89 -2.80
N VAL A 99 -13.54 -16.41 -1.70
CA VAL A 99 -13.77 -16.92 -0.34
C VAL A 99 -14.71 -16.04 0.49
N PHE A 100 -14.69 -14.73 0.29
CA PHE A 100 -15.33 -13.73 1.16
C PHE A 100 -16.37 -12.85 0.43
N GLU A 101 -16.95 -13.32 -0.68
CA GLU A 101 -17.85 -12.54 -1.53
C GLU A 101 -18.98 -11.86 -0.76
N ASP A 102 -19.70 -12.59 0.10
CA ASP A 102 -20.83 -12.03 0.87
C ASP A 102 -20.38 -10.88 1.79
N ARG A 103 -19.29 -11.11 2.54
CA ARG A 103 -18.71 -10.12 3.45
C ARG A 103 -18.26 -8.89 2.69
N ASN A 104 -17.56 -9.09 1.57
CA ASN A 104 -17.04 -8.02 0.76
C ASN A 104 -18.19 -7.20 0.14
N SER A 105 -19.22 -7.86 -0.39
CA SER A 105 -20.38 -7.20 -1.01
C SER A 105 -21.11 -6.27 -0.01
N ILE A 106 -21.23 -6.70 1.26
CA ILE A 106 -21.77 -5.85 2.33
C ILE A 106 -20.88 -4.62 2.58
N LYS A 107 -19.55 -4.78 2.55
CA LYS A 107 -18.64 -3.66 2.77
C LYS A 107 -18.60 -2.69 1.58
N VAL A 108 -18.61 -3.21 0.36
CA VAL A 108 -18.63 -2.42 -0.88
C VAL A 108 -19.92 -1.61 -0.98
N SER A 109 -21.08 -2.21 -0.65
CA SER A 109 -22.37 -1.51 -0.64
C SER A 109 -22.45 -0.42 0.42
N LYS A 110 -21.84 -0.61 1.60
CA LYS A 110 -21.71 0.45 2.63
C LYS A 110 -20.92 1.68 2.15
N LEU A 111 -20.09 1.52 1.12
CA LEU A 111 -19.36 2.63 0.50
C LEU A 111 -20.13 3.28 -0.65
N GLY A 112 -21.37 2.85 -0.91
CA GLY A 112 -22.22 3.38 -1.98
C GLY A 112 -21.97 2.75 -3.35
N PHE A 113 -21.16 1.69 -3.44
CA PHE A 113 -20.93 0.97 -4.69
C PHE A 113 -21.83 -0.26 -4.78
N ASN A 114 -22.43 -0.50 -5.94
CA ASN A 114 -23.06 -1.80 -6.20
C ASN A 114 -21.96 -2.81 -6.60
N SER A 115 -21.81 -3.88 -5.81
CA SER A 115 -20.78 -4.89 -6.03
C SER A 115 -20.88 -5.56 -7.40
N GLU A 116 -22.08 -5.69 -7.97
CA GLU A 116 -22.30 -6.25 -9.32
C GLU A 116 -21.53 -5.51 -10.41
N PHE A 117 -21.35 -4.20 -10.26
CA PHE A 117 -20.64 -3.35 -11.24
C PHE A 117 -19.17 -3.14 -10.88
N VAL A 118 -18.71 -3.59 -9.72
CA VAL A 118 -17.30 -3.50 -9.33
C VAL A 118 -16.57 -4.79 -9.74
N PRO A 119 -15.54 -4.71 -10.60
CA PRO A 119 -14.72 -5.87 -10.97
C PRO A 119 -14.16 -6.56 -9.73
N LYS A 120 -14.19 -7.90 -9.68
CA LYS A 120 -13.77 -8.69 -8.51
C LYS A 120 -12.37 -8.30 -8.03
N GLU A 121 -11.45 -8.12 -8.97
CA GLU A 121 -10.07 -7.73 -8.71
C GLU A 121 -9.94 -6.36 -8.02
N LYS A 122 -10.92 -5.46 -8.15
CA LYS A 122 -10.93 -4.14 -7.48
C LYS A 122 -11.67 -4.15 -6.15
N ARG A 123 -12.43 -5.20 -5.82
CA ARG A 123 -13.30 -5.20 -4.64
C ARG A 123 -12.55 -5.25 -3.31
N LEU A 124 -11.43 -5.97 -3.22
CA LEU A 124 -10.59 -5.92 -2.01
C LEU A 124 -10.03 -4.52 -1.75
N LEU A 125 -9.73 -3.77 -2.81
CA LEU A 125 -9.26 -2.39 -2.69
C LEU A 125 -10.30 -1.50 -2.01
N LEU A 126 -11.56 -1.58 -2.46
CA LEU A 126 -12.67 -0.83 -1.84
C LEU A 126 -12.86 -1.24 -0.37
N GLU A 127 -12.77 -2.52 -0.06
CA GLU A 127 -12.88 -3.02 1.31
C GLU A 127 -11.78 -2.48 2.24
N LEU A 128 -10.56 -2.25 1.72
CA LEU A 128 -9.42 -1.74 2.49
C LEU A 128 -9.43 -0.21 2.65
N MET A 129 -10.03 0.53 1.71
CA MET A 129 -9.97 2.00 1.70
C MET A 129 -10.43 2.69 3.00
N PRO A 130 -11.51 2.26 3.68
CA PRO A 130 -11.96 2.90 4.92
C PRO A 130 -10.92 2.83 6.04
N GLU A 131 -10.04 1.83 6.02
CA GLU A 131 -8.95 1.67 6.98
C GLU A 131 -7.67 2.37 6.48
N VAL A 132 -7.31 2.14 5.22
CA VAL A 132 -6.01 2.56 4.66
C VAL A 132 -5.97 4.06 4.36
N LEU A 133 -7.03 4.65 3.82
CA LEU A 133 -6.99 6.07 3.44
C LEU A 133 -6.88 7.01 4.64
N PRO A 134 -7.62 6.83 5.75
CA PRO A 134 -7.43 7.65 6.95
C PRO A 134 -6.01 7.50 7.53
N PHE A 135 -5.50 6.27 7.61
CA PHE A 135 -4.14 5.99 8.09
C PHE A 135 -3.07 6.71 7.26
N LEU A 136 -3.18 6.67 5.92
CA LEU A 136 -2.25 7.37 5.04
C LEU A 136 -2.40 8.90 5.15
N LYS A 137 -3.63 9.41 5.30
CA LYS A 137 -3.88 10.84 5.53
C LYS A 137 -3.25 11.33 6.83
N GLU A 138 -3.34 10.56 7.90
CA GLU A 138 -2.72 10.88 9.19
C GLU A 138 -1.19 10.99 9.04
N ARG A 139 -0.55 9.98 8.45
CA ARG A 139 0.91 10.02 8.16
C ARG A 139 1.33 11.20 7.30
N ILE A 140 0.49 11.62 6.34
CA ILE A 140 0.78 12.80 5.53
C ILE A 140 0.71 14.09 6.38
N LYS A 141 -0.30 14.20 7.24
CA LYS A 141 -0.53 15.35 8.12
C LYS A 141 0.50 15.49 9.25
N GLU A 142 1.06 14.39 9.76
CA GLU A 142 2.08 14.41 10.82
C GLU A 142 3.31 15.27 10.47
N THR A 143 3.53 15.55 9.18
CA THR A 143 4.64 16.41 8.71
C THR A 143 4.23 17.84 8.34
N SER A 144 2.94 18.17 8.38
CA SER A 144 2.40 19.49 8.03
C SER A 144 2.17 20.40 9.24
N ILE A 145 2.92 20.23 10.34
CA ILE A 145 2.82 21.15 11.49
C ILE A 145 3.15 22.55 11.01
N ASP A 146 2.11 23.38 10.97
CA ASP A 146 2.15 24.80 10.68
C ASP A 146 3.07 25.49 11.69
N LYS A 147 3.94 26.38 11.22
CA LYS A 147 4.90 27.10 12.07
C LYS A 147 4.23 28.31 12.76
N SER A 148 2.95 28.21 13.10
CA SER A 148 2.20 29.30 13.71
C SER A 148 1.65 28.90 15.08
N ASP A 149 2.54 28.61 16.01
CA ASP A 149 2.28 28.98 17.40
C ASP A 149 3.62 29.04 18.13
N GLU A 150 4.12 30.27 18.26
CA GLU A 150 5.11 30.58 19.29
C GLU A 150 4.37 30.58 20.63
N SER A 151 4.35 29.43 21.30
CA SER A 151 4.18 29.42 22.75
C SER A 151 5.17 28.45 23.36
N ASP A 152 6.03 29.05 24.17
CA ASP A 152 7.14 28.54 24.94
C ASP A 152 7.01 27.13 25.55
N GLU A 153 8.19 26.50 25.58
CA GLU A 153 8.70 25.61 26.62
C GLU A 153 8.00 24.25 26.88
N PHE A 154 8.80 23.19 26.68
CA PHE A 154 8.58 21.80 27.08
C PHE A 154 7.59 20.96 26.26
N SER A 155 8.08 20.50 25.11
CA SER A 155 7.81 19.13 24.63
C SER A 155 9.07 18.57 23.99
N ALA A 156 9.91 17.96 24.81
CA ALA A 156 11.11 17.25 24.38
C ALA A 156 10.72 16.07 23.46
N ALA A 157 11.33 16.06 22.26
CA ALA A 157 11.49 14.91 21.37
C ALA A 157 10.21 14.29 20.73
N LEU A 158 9.41 15.09 20.01
CA LEU A 158 8.69 14.54 18.85
C LEU A 158 9.68 14.56 17.67
N ALA A 159 10.43 13.47 17.48
CA ALA A 159 11.32 13.33 16.33
C ALA A 159 10.48 13.53 15.06
N LYS A 160 10.69 14.64 14.34
CA LYS A 160 9.97 14.93 13.10
C LYS A 160 10.11 13.73 12.18
N VAL A 161 8.99 13.11 11.82
CA VAL A 161 8.97 12.00 10.86
C VAL A 161 9.70 12.47 9.60
N PRO A 162 10.73 11.76 9.12
CA PRO A 162 11.45 12.15 7.93
C PRO A 162 10.49 12.38 6.75
N VAL A 163 10.65 13.51 6.07
CA VAL A 163 9.80 13.93 4.93
C VAL A 163 9.64 12.83 3.88
N GLY A 164 10.65 11.96 3.72
CA GLY A 164 10.58 10.78 2.86
C GLY A 164 9.38 9.87 3.16
N PHE A 165 9.04 9.60 4.42
CA PHE A 165 7.91 8.74 4.77
C PHE A 165 6.56 9.36 4.38
N THR A 166 6.41 10.68 4.49
CA THR A 166 5.23 11.39 3.98
C THR A 166 5.08 11.23 2.49
N ILE A 167 6.20 11.34 1.76
CA ILE A 167 6.19 11.16 0.31
C ILE A 167 5.77 9.73 -0.05
N LEU A 168 6.28 8.71 0.65
CA LEU A 168 5.85 7.31 0.44
C LEU A 168 4.34 7.13 0.74
N ALA A 169 3.84 7.72 1.82
CA ALA A 169 2.42 7.67 2.18
C ALA A 169 1.54 8.37 1.12
N ALA A 170 1.99 9.50 0.58
CA ALA A 170 1.32 10.21 -0.51
C ALA A 170 1.28 9.38 -1.80
N PHE A 171 2.35 8.64 -2.11
CA PHE A 171 2.36 7.70 -3.24
C PHE A 171 1.34 6.58 -3.06
N GLN A 172 1.37 5.91 -1.92
CA GLN A 172 0.40 4.86 -1.59
C GLN A 172 -1.04 5.40 -1.69
N PHE A 173 -1.30 6.58 -1.11
CA PHE A 173 -2.61 7.22 -1.13
C PHE A 173 -3.08 7.49 -2.56
N ARG A 174 -2.22 8.09 -3.38
CA ARG A 174 -2.50 8.38 -4.78
C ARG A 174 -2.81 7.12 -5.58
N TRP A 175 -2.08 6.03 -5.35
CA TRP A 175 -2.33 4.77 -6.04
C TRP A 175 -3.73 4.24 -5.71
N PHE A 176 -4.13 4.18 -4.44
CA PHE A 176 -5.48 3.73 -4.04
C PHE A 176 -6.58 4.55 -4.72
N VAL A 177 -6.46 5.88 -4.72
CA VAL A 177 -7.44 6.78 -5.37
C VAL A 177 -7.48 6.57 -6.89
N THR A 178 -6.32 6.41 -7.53
CA THR A 178 -6.22 6.18 -8.98
C THR A 178 -6.89 4.87 -9.38
N GLN A 179 -6.79 3.82 -8.55
CA GLN A 179 -7.46 2.56 -8.83
C GLN A 179 -8.97 2.72 -8.89
N VAL A 180 -9.59 3.52 -8.01
CA VAL A 180 -11.04 3.74 -8.02
C VAL A 180 -11.49 4.55 -9.22
N ALA A 181 -10.75 5.61 -9.56
CA ALA A 181 -11.05 6.44 -10.73
C ALA A 181 -11.02 5.67 -12.07
N SER A 182 -10.42 4.48 -12.10
CA SER A 182 -10.36 3.65 -13.31
C SER A 182 -11.65 2.87 -13.61
N PHE A 183 -12.60 2.80 -12.68
CA PHE A 183 -13.85 2.03 -12.86
C PHE A 183 -15.11 2.73 -12.31
N VAL A 184 -14.99 4.02 -11.99
CA VAL A 184 -16.10 4.93 -11.66
C VAL A 184 -16.28 5.89 -12.82
#